data_AF-A0A926WY04-F1
#
_entry.id   AF-A0A926WY04-F1
#
_cell.length_a   1.000
_cell.length_b   1.000
_cell.length_c   1.000
_cell.angle_alpha   90.00
_cell.angle_beta   90.00
_cell.angle_gamma   90.00
#
_symmetry.space_group_name_H-M   'P 1'
#
loop_
_entity.id
_entity.type
_entity.pdbx_description
1 polymer ?
#
loop_
_entity_poly.entity_id
_entity_poly.type
_entity_poly.pdbx_seq_one_letter_code
_entity_poly.pdbx_strand_id
1 'polypeptide(L)'
;MLKLNFRSYASVLALSVALTSAAAFKPAPALANCSDQLASLEQVQPFMERHWQELQQQTTYPWGNARPYGTLMGNRITLTPEFDRLTGSQKREVINSVFSYSLTPEERQSFEPFLMPGPYEIYTSDGRFVDRASACHDNTALTERARYSYYYNSGYSQAGAELRNAGYSDWRIVRFPISVEQEQFVRYRFWNAIGYNHADSGWWIAWVPETGRFEINAPVGFNPQQLQRFWRVAPSQYHYDVVTIDGTLVQQR
;
A
#
# COMPACT_ATOMS: atom_id res chain seq x y z
N MET A 1 78.84 18.44 -0.61
CA MET A 1 78.95 17.73 -1.91
C MET A 1 77.69 16.90 -2.10
N LEU A 2 76.69 17.44 -2.81
CA LEU A 2 75.51 16.69 -3.26
C LEU A 2 75.59 16.62 -4.78
N LYS A 3 75.71 15.41 -5.33
CA LYS A 3 75.61 15.17 -6.78
C LYS A 3 74.13 15.03 -7.15
N LEU A 4 73.63 15.99 -7.91
CA LEU A 4 72.42 15.86 -8.73
C LEU A 4 72.66 14.82 -9.81
N ASN A 5 71.71 13.90 -9.99
CA ASN A 5 71.62 13.05 -11.17
C ASN A 5 70.28 13.33 -11.86
N PHE A 6 70.38 13.96 -13.03
CA PHE A 6 69.30 14.12 -14.00
C PHE A 6 69.25 12.84 -14.86
N ARG A 7 68.10 12.16 -14.89
CA ARG A 7 67.66 11.41 -16.09
C ARG A 7 66.15 11.51 -16.23
N SER A 8 65.75 12.34 -17.18
CA SER A 8 64.43 12.36 -17.83
C SER A 8 64.10 11.00 -18.43
N TYR A 9 62.85 10.55 -18.37
CA TYR A 9 62.15 9.91 -19.50
C TYR A 9 60.63 9.93 -19.30
N ALA A 10 59.97 10.55 -20.28
CA ALA A 10 58.71 10.14 -20.90
C ALA A 10 57.44 9.98 -20.03
N SER A 11 56.62 11.03 -20.07
CA SER A 11 55.27 11.01 -20.66
C SER A 11 54.50 9.69 -20.68
N VAL A 12 53.58 9.49 -19.73
CA VAL A 12 52.26 8.89 -20.01
C VAL A 12 51.23 9.62 -19.14
N LEU A 13 50.66 10.69 -19.68
CA LEU A 13 49.40 11.26 -19.20
C LEU A 13 48.29 10.31 -19.64
N ALA A 14 47.97 9.31 -18.82
CA ALA A 14 46.76 8.52 -18.98
C ALA A 14 45.58 9.38 -18.47
N LEU A 15 45.00 10.15 -19.38
CA LEU A 15 43.75 10.85 -19.17
C LEU A 15 42.63 9.79 -19.13
N SER A 16 42.33 9.27 -17.94
CA SER A 16 41.19 8.40 -17.72
C SER A 16 39.91 9.25 -17.79
N VAL A 17 39.41 9.49 -19.01
CA VAL A 17 38.04 9.95 -19.23
C VAL A 17 37.14 8.77 -18.89
N ALA A 18 36.78 8.63 -17.62
CA ALA A 18 35.65 7.81 -17.23
C ALA A 18 34.41 8.47 -17.84
N LEU A 19 33.96 7.95 -18.99
CA LEU A 19 32.58 8.12 -19.44
C LEU A 19 31.71 7.56 -18.32
N THR A 20 31.21 8.45 -17.45
CA THR A 20 29.99 8.20 -16.70
C THR A 20 28.89 8.10 -17.75
N SER A 21 28.67 6.91 -18.28
CA SER A 21 27.38 6.55 -18.86
C SER A 21 26.37 6.65 -17.73
N ALA A 22 25.83 7.86 -17.55
CA ALA A 22 24.53 8.05 -16.96
C ALA A 22 23.59 7.21 -17.84
N ALA A 23 23.36 5.98 -17.43
CA ALA A 23 22.20 5.23 -17.87
C ALA A 23 21.02 6.08 -17.44
N ALA A 24 20.56 6.91 -18.37
CA ALA A 24 19.31 7.61 -18.23
C ALA A 24 18.28 6.52 -17.97
N PHE A 25 17.86 6.41 -16.71
CA PHE A 25 16.63 5.75 -16.33
C PHE A 25 15.57 6.37 -17.24
N LYS A 26 15.26 5.71 -18.35
CA LYS A 26 14.05 5.99 -19.09
C LYS A 26 12.98 5.32 -18.24
N PRO A 27 12.20 6.06 -17.44
CA PRO A 27 11.05 5.46 -16.79
C PRO A 27 10.27 4.71 -17.86
N ALA A 28 9.83 3.49 -17.56
CA ALA A 28 8.95 2.76 -18.45
C ALA A 28 7.84 3.71 -18.92
N PRO A 29 7.45 3.73 -20.21
CA PRO A 29 6.57 4.77 -20.76
C PRO A 29 5.24 4.97 -20.00
N ALA A 30 4.81 3.99 -19.21
CA ALA A 30 3.71 4.13 -18.26
C ALA A 30 3.98 5.17 -17.15
N LEU A 31 5.19 5.19 -16.58
CA LEU A 31 5.63 6.12 -15.52
C LEU A 31 5.86 7.56 -16.03
N ALA A 32 6.10 7.74 -17.34
CA ALA A 32 6.33 9.06 -17.93
C ALA A 32 5.04 9.91 -18.05
N ASN A 33 3.87 9.27 -17.99
CA ASN A 33 2.55 9.94 -18.07
C ASN A 33 1.91 10.13 -16.69
N CYS A 34 2.56 9.65 -15.62
CA CYS A 34 2.11 9.82 -14.25
C CYS A 34 2.59 11.18 -13.74
N SER A 35 1.80 12.23 -13.92
CA SER A 35 2.06 13.45 -13.16
C SER A 35 1.76 13.17 -11.69
N ASP A 36 2.76 13.29 -10.82
CA ASP A 36 2.57 13.28 -9.36
C ASP A 36 1.87 14.55 -8.87
N GLN A 37 1.55 15.49 -9.76
CA GLN A 37 0.82 16.70 -9.41
C GLN A 37 -0.64 16.36 -9.08
N LEU A 38 -1.00 16.65 -7.83
CA LEU A 38 -2.37 16.56 -7.32
C LEU A 38 -3.01 17.94 -7.39
N ALA A 39 -4.33 17.97 -7.57
CA ALA A 39 -5.09 19.19 -7.40
C ALA A 39 -5.01 19.66 -5.94
N SER A 40 -5.12 20.98 -5.71
CA SER A 40 -5.20 21.49 -4.34
C SER A 40 -6.52 21.03 -3.71
N LEU A 41 -6.53 20.81 -2.39
CA LEU A 41 -7.74 20.37 -1.69
C LEU A 41 -8.85 21.39 -1.90
N GLU A 42 -8.55 22.68 -1.76
CA GLU A 42 -9.51 23.78 -1.90
C GLU A 42 -10.20 23.78 -3.27
N GLN A 43 -9.48 23.37 -4.32
CA GLN A 43 -10.03 23.31 -5.68
C GLN A 43 -11.03 22.17 -5.86
N VAL A 44 -10.80 21.02 -5.23
CA VAL A 44 -11.62 19.80 -5.46
C VAL A 44 -12.55 19.45 -4.30
N GLN A 45 -12.42 20.11 -3.16
CA GLN A 45 -13.21 19.88 -1.95
C GLN A 45 -14.72 20.02 -2.18
N PRO A 46 -15.22 21.09 -2.82
CA PRO A 46 -16.67 21.24 -3.00
C PRO A 46 -17.29 20.08 -3.80
N PHE A 47 -16.57 19.59 -4.82
CA PHE A 47 -17.06 18.52 -5.70
C PHE A 47 -17.04 17.16 -5.00
N MET A 48 -15.96 16.87 -4.26
CA MET A 48 -15.87 15.64 -3.49
C MET A 48 -16.87 15.63 -2.34
N GLU A 49 -17.09 16.75 -1.64
CA GLU A 49 -18.09 16.81 -0.56
C GLU A 49 -19.51 16.53 -1.08
N ARG A 50 -19.88 17.12 -2.23
CA ARG A 50 -21.13 16.83 -2.90
C ARG A 50 -21.24 15.35 -3.27
N HIS A 51 -20.24 14.81 -3.97
CA HIS A 51 -20.21 13.40 -4.37
C HIS A 51 -20.23 12.45 -3.16
N TRP A 52 -19.53 12.79 -2.08
CA TRP A 52 -19.50 12.00 -0.86
C TRP A 52 -20.88 11.94 -0.20
N GLN A 53 -21.60 13.06 -0.17
CA GLN A 53 -23.00 13.08 0.31
C GLN A 53 -23.89 12.20 -0.57
N GLU A 54 -23.74 12.25 -1.90
CA GLU A 54 -24.47 11.40 -2.83
C GLU A 54 -24.18 9.91 -2.55
N LEU A 55 -22.91 9.53 -2.39
CA LEU A 55 -22.50 8.18 -2.03
C LEU A 55 -23.10 7.72 -0.70
N GLN A 56 -23.15 8.57 0.33
CA GLN A 56 -23.72 8.24 1.65
C GLN A 56 -25.25 8.10 1.65
N GLN A 57 -25.94 8.82 0.75
CA GLN A 57 -27.41 8.81 0.68
C GLN A 57 -27.95 7.64 -0.14
N GLN A 58 -27.12 7.01 -0.97
CA GLN A 58 -27.51 5.82 -1.72
C GLN A 58 -27.94 4.67 -0.78
N THR A 59 -29.03 4.01 -1.13
CA THR A 59 -29.59 2.88 -0.36
C THR A 59 -29.31 1.53 -1.00
N THR A 60 -28.82 1.51 -2.24
CA THR A 60 -28.56 0.32 -3.05
C THR A 60 -27.32 0.55 -3.89
N TYR A 61 -26.38 -0.40 -3.85
CA TYR A 61 -25.13 -0.38 -4.58
C TYR A 61 -24.94 -1.65 -5.41
N PRO A 62 -24.00 -1.67 -6.37
CA PRO A 62 -23.63 -2.90 -7.11
C PRO A 62 -23.22 -4.08 -6.20
N TRP A 63 -22.65 -3.78 -5.02
CA TRP A 63 -22.28 -4.78 -4.01
C TRP A 63 -23.36 -5.09 -2.97
N GLY A 64 -24.60 -4.61 -3.18
CA GLY A 64 -25.74 -4.85 -2.30
C GLY A 64 -26.03 -3.69 -1.35
N ASN A 65 -26.39 -4.01 -0.10
CA ASN A 65 -26.89 -3.04 0.89
C ASN A 65 -25.85 -2.56 1.90
N ALA A 66 -24.61 -3.06 1.80
CA ALA A 66 -23.53 -2.59 2.64
C ALA A 66 -23.25 -1.11 2.37
N ARG A 67 -23.08 -0.33 3.42
CA ARG A 67 -22.85 1.12 3.47
C ARG A 67 -21.41 1.40 3.89
N PRO A 68 -20.43 1.27 2.98
CA PRO A 68 -19.01 1.43 3.28
C PRO A 68 -18.58 2.88 3.45
N TYR A 69 -19.39 3.86 3.03
CA TYR A 69 -19.05 5.28 3.04
C TYR A 69 -19.27 5.89 4.42
N GLY A 70 -18.16 6.09 5.16
CA GLY A 70 -18.15 6.72 6.47
C GLY A 70 -17.96 8.22 6.37
N THR A 71 -16.89 8.76 6.95
CA THR A 71 -16.67 10.21 7.07
C THR A 71 -15.67 10.74 6.06
N LEU A 72 -15.89 11.98 5.60
CA LEU A 72 -14.92 12.80 4.88
C LEU A 72 -14.50 13.97 5.79
N MET A 73 -13.22 14.10 6.07
CA MET A 73 -12.65 15.19 6.89
C MET A 73 -11.40 15.74 6.21
N GLY A 74 -11.50 16.93 5.61
CA GLY A 74 -10.43 17.48 4.78
C GLY A 74 -10.12 16.54 3.61
N ASN A 75 -8.86 16.14 3.46
CA ASN A 75 -8.44 15.17 2.45
C ASN A 75 -8.55 13.69 2.89
N ARG A 76 -9.05 13.41 4.10
CA ARG A 76 -9.13 12.07 4.66
C ARG A 76 -10.53 11.49 4.54
N ILE A 77 -10.64 10.37 3.83
CA ILE A 77 -11.83 9.54 3.76
C ILE A 77 -11.67 8.35 4.70
N THR A 78 -12.66 8.11 5.56
CA THR A 78 -12.72 6.96 6.45
C THR A 78 -13.95 6.12 6.12
N LEU A 79 -13.72 4.86 5.73
CA LEU A 79 -14.75 3.89 5.44
C LEU A 79 -15.35 3.30 6.72
N THR A 80 -16.56 2.77 6.65
CA THR A 80 -17.22 2.09 7.77
C THR A 80 -16.67 0.67 7.97
N PRO A 81 -16.94 0.01 9.11
CA PRO A 81 -16.60 -1.41 9.31
C PRO A 81 -17.25 -2.36 8.31
N GLU A 82 -18.30 -1.95 7.59
CA GLU A 82 -18.92 -2.81 6.58
C GLU A 82 -18.03 -3.04 5.37
N PHE A 83 -17.11 -2.11 5.07
CA PHE A 83 -16.12 -2.27 4.00
C PHE A 83 -15.25 -3.52 4.20
N ASP A 84 -14.84 -3.81 5.44
CA ASP A 84 -13.96 -4.96 5.72
C ASP A 84 -14.62 -6.30 5.39
N ARG A 85 -15.96 -6.36 5.39
CA ARG A 85 -16.77 -7.56 5.10
C ARG A 85 -17.00 -7.82 3.62
N LEU A 86 -16.67 -6.87 2.76
CA LEU A 86 -16.84 -6.97 1.32
C LEU A 86 -15.81 -7.93 0.70
N THR A 87 -16.17 -8.52 -0.45
CA THR A 87 -15.20 -9.25 -1.27
C THR A 87 -14.21 -8.28 -1.92
N GLY A 88 -13.08 -8.79 -2.41
CA GLY A 88 -12.06 -7.99 -3.06
C GLY A 88 -12.58 -7.20 -4.27
N SER A 89 -13.43 -7.82 -5.08
CA SER A 89 -14.08 -7.13 -6.21
C SER A 89 -15.00 -6.00 -5.72
N GLN A 90 -15.81 -6.25 -4.69
CA GLN A 90 -16.70 -5.25 -4.11
C GLN A 90 -15.90 -4.10 -3.46
N LYS A 91 -14.80 -4.39 -2.76
CA LYS A 91 -13.89 -3.36 -2.20
C LYS A 91 -13.35 -2.45 -3.30
N ARG A 92 -12.98 -3.01 -4.46
CA ARG A 92 -12.54 -2.23 -5.63
C ARG A 92 -13.66 -1.35 -6.18
N GLU A 93 -14.87 -1.87 -6.30
CA GLU A 93 -16.02 -1.07 -6.75
C GLU A 93 -16.32 0.10 -5.81
N VAL A 94 -16.24 -0.12 -4.50
CA VAL A 94 -16.39 0.94 -3.50
C VAL A 94 -15.38 2.06 -3.73
N ILE A 95 -14.11 1.71 -3.90
CA ILE A 95 -13.00 2.65 -4.05
C ILE A 95 -13.08 3.38 -5.39
N ASN A 96 -13.35 2.66 -6.47
CA ASN A 96 -13.54 3.26 -7.80
C ASN A 96 -14.68 4.28 -7.77
N SER A 97 -15.76 3.98 -7.05
CA SER A 97 -16.90 4.90 -6.90
C SER A 97 -16.54 6.18 -6.16
N VAL A 98 -15.55 6.17 -5.26
CA VAL A 98 -15.06 7.40 -4.58
C VAL A 98 -14.45 8.36 -5.60
N PHE A 99 -13.69 7.84 -6.56
CA PHE A 99 -12.95 8.64 -7.54
C PHE A 99 -13.72 8.88 -8.85
N SER A 100 -14.94 8.35 -8.99
CA SER A 100 -15.75 8.49 -10.20
C SER A 100 -16.71 9.70 -10.18
N TYR A 101 -16.38 10.75 -9.43
CA TYR A 101 -17.23 11.93 -9.33
C TYR A 101 -17.21 12.75 -10.63
N SER A 102 -18.36 13.32 -10.99
CA SER A 102 -18.52 14.14 -12.19
C SER A 102 -18.71 15.60 -11.82
N LEU A 103 -18.00 16.46 -12.57
CA LEU A 103 -18.20 17.91 -12.53
C LEU A 103 -19.48 18.28 -13.29
N THR A 104 -20.31 19.16 -12.71
CA THR A 104 -21.44 19.77 -13.41
C THR A 104 -20.95 20.67 -14.56
N PRO A 105 -21.81 21.03 -15.53
CA PRO A 105 -21.43 21.94 -16.60
C PRO A 105 -20.83 23.28 -16.11
N GLU A 106 -21.36 23.82 -15.02
CA GLU A 106 -20.89 25.06 -14.39
C GLU A 106 -19.51 24.86 -13.75
N GLU A 107 -19.32 23.75 -13.02
CA GLU A 107 -18.06 23.40 -12.38
C GLU A 107 -16.94 23.22 -13.42
N ARG A 108 -17.25 22.60 -14.57
CA ARG A 108 -16.31 22.44 -15.70
C ARG A 108 -15.86 23.76 -16.32
N GLN A 109 -16.69 24.80 -16.28
CA GLN A 109 -16.30 26.13 -16.79
C GLN A 109 -15.30 26.82 -15.84
N SER A 110 -15.35 26.51 -14.54
CA SER A 110 -14.44 27.04 -13.52
C SER A 110 -13.16 26.22 -13.34
N PHE A 111 -13.12 25.00 -13.88
CA PHE A 111 -12.02 24.07 -13.73
C PHE A 111 -11.24 23.97 -15.06
N GLU A 112 -10.14 24.73 -15.15
CA GLU A 112 -9.15 24.65 -16.25
C GLU A 112 -8.70 23.18 -16.49
N PRO A 113 -8.28 22.82 -17.71
CA PRO A 113 -8.41 21.46 -18.28
C PRO A 113 -7.46 20.41 -17.71
N PHE A 114 -6.67 20.72 -16.70
CA PHE A 114 -5.82 19.74 -16.04
C PHE A 114 -6.64 19.01 -14.99
N LEU A 115 -7.26 17.90 -15.41
CA LEU A 115 -7.85 16.88 -14.53
C LEU A 115 -6.75 16.19 -13.72
N MET A 116 -6.12 16.94 -12.81
CA MET A 116 -5.24 16.39 -11.79
C MET A 116 -6.10 15.58 -10.80
N PRO A 117 -5.59 14.45 -10.29
CA PRO A 117 -6.28 13.70 -9.25
C PRO A 117 -6.45 14.58 -8.00
N GLY A 118 -7.59 14.44 -7.32
CA GLY A 118 -7.77 15.07 -6.01
C GLY A 118 -6.80 14.51 -4.96
N PRO A 119 -6.48 15.24 -3.89
CA PRO A 119 -5.46 14.81 -2.92
C PRO A 119 -6.02 13.89 -1.82
N TYR A 120 -7.06 13.10 -2.13
CA TYR A 120 -7.78 12.31 -1.13
C TYR A 120 -7.12 10.97 -0.84
N GLU A 121 -7.13 10.60 0.44
CA GLU A 121 -6.66 9.33 0.96
C GLU A 121 -7.79 8.57 1.65
N ILE A 122 -7.88 7.28 1.39
CA ILE A 122 -8.92 6.39 1.89
C ILE A 122 -8.34 5.48 2.97
N TYR A 123 -9.04 5.39 4.09
CA TYR A 123 -8.69 4.57 5.22
C TYR A 123 -9.88 3.69 5.66
N THR A 124 -9.59 2.52 6.21
CA THR A 124 -10.59 1.70 6.91
C THR A 124 -11.01 2.34 8.25
N SER A 125 -12.08 1.84 8.84
CA SER A 125 -12.59 2.31 10.15
C SER A 125 -11.59 2.17 11.30
N ASP A 126 -10.68 1.19 11.23
CA ASP A 126 -9.60 0.99 12.20
C ASP A 126 -8.34 1.83 11.88
N GLY A 127 -8.34 2.53 10.74
CA GLY A 127 -7.32 3.50 10.36
C GLY A 127 -6.22 2.97 9.45
N ARG A 128 -6.33 1.75 8.92
CA ARG A 128 -5.40 1.21 7.91
C ARG A 128 -5.57 1.94 6.59
N PHE A 129 -4.46 2.26 5.93
CA PHE A 129 -4.46 2.83 4.59
C PHE A 129 -5.08 1.85 3.58
N VAL A 130 -5.88 2.37 2.65
CA VAL A 130 -6.57 1.61 1.60
C VAL A 130 -6.15 2.09 0.23
N ASP A 131 -6.23 3.38 -0.06
CA ASP A 131 -5.88 3.91 -1.38
C ASP A 131 -5.66 5.43 -1.32
N ARG A 132 -5.07 5.99 -2.37
CA ARG A 132 -5.03 7.43 -2.61
C ARG A 132 -5.30 7.72 -4.08
N ALA A 133 -5.95 8.84 -4.34
CA ALA A 133 -6.08 9.32 -5.72
C ALA A 133 -4.68 9.56 -6.33
N SER A 134 -4.43 9.05 -7.54
CA SER A 134 -3.21 9.32 -8.29
C SER A 134 -3.45 9.24 -9.80
N ALA A 135 -2.64 9.95 -10.59
CA ALA A 135 -2.81 10.06 -12.05
C ALA A 135 -2.54 8.73 -12.79
N CYS A 136 -1.92 7.78 -12.09
CA CYS A 136 -1.62 6.44 -12.57
C CYS A 136 -2.21 5.34 -11.69
N HIS A 137 -3.36 5.65 -11.05
CA HIS A 137 -4.17 4.77 -10.24
C HIS A 137 -3.93 3.26 -10.50
N ASP A 138 -3.39 2.56 -9.50
CA ASP A 138 -3.66 1.13 -9.30
C ASP A 138 -3.31 0.60 -7.89
N ASN A 139 -3.00 1.45 -6.90
CA ASN A 139 -2.30 1.02 -5.69
C ASN A 139 -3.21 0.76 -4.48
N THR A 140 -4.31 0.02 -4.69
CA THR A 140 -5.17 -0.37 -3.58
C THR A 140 -4.45 -1.30 -2.61
N ALA A 141 -4.28 -0.83 -1.37
CA ALA A 141 -3.65 -1.52 -0.25
C ALA A 141 -4.68 -2.36 0.56
N LEU A 142 -5.38 -3.27 -0.12
CA LEU A 142 -6.44 -4.09 0.51
C LEU A 142 -5.92 -5.16 1.48
N THR A 143 -4.65 -5.53 1.34
CA THR A 143 -3.97 -6.52 2.18
C THR A 143 -2.81 -5.89 2.93
N GLU A 144 -2.38 -6.53 4.00
CA GLU A 144 -1.21 -6.14 4.77
C GLU A 144 0.07 -6.23 3.94
N ARG A 145 0.21 -7.24 3.06
CA ARG A 145 1.30 -7.27 2.07
C ARG A 145 1.29 -6.04 1.15
N ALA A 146 0.12 -5.62 0.66
CA ALA A 146 0.02 -4.46 -0.21
C ALA A 146 0.33 -3.15 0.54
N ARG A 147 -0.18 -2.99 1.78
CA ARG A 147 0.17 -1.87 2.66
C ARG A 147 1.66 -1.80 2.95
N TYR A 148 2.28 -2.93 3.26
CA TYR A 148 3.73 -3.02 3.44
C TYR A 148 4.47 -2.47 2.21
N SER A 149 4.11 -2.95 1.01
CA SER A 149 4.74 -2.48 -0.24
C SER A 149 4.57 -0.98 -0.44
N TYR A 150 3.38 -0.43 -0.12
CA TYR A 150 3.12 1.01 -0.19
C TYR A 150 4.05 1.80 0.74
N TYR A 151 4.13 1.45 2.02
CA TYR A 151 4.98 2.17 2.98
C TYR A 151 6.47 2.04 2.62
N TYR A 152 6.90 0.84 2.20
CA TYR A 152 8.28 0.61 1.78
C TYR A 152 8.68 1.49 0.59
N ASN A 153 7.83 1.56 -0.45
CA ASN A 153 8.10 2.33 -1.66
C ASN A 153 7.96 3.84 -1.47
N SER A 154 7.17 4.28 -0.48
CA SER A 154 6.94 5.71 -0.22
C SER A 154 8.06 6.39 0.58
N GLY A 155 9.18 5.68 0.83
CA GLY A 155 10.34 6.28 1.47
C GLY A 155 10.25 6.41 2.99
N TYR A 156 9.33 5.68 3.66
CA TYR A 156 9.30 5.53 5.12
C TYR A 156 10.47 4.65 5.64
N SER A 157 11.63 4.70 4.98
CA SER A 157 12.73 3.76 5.18
C SER A 157 13.69 4.19 6.29
N GLN A 158 13.58 3.51 7.45
CA GLN A 158 14.76 3.10 8.20
C GLN A 158 14.99 1.61 7.91
N ALA A 159 15.99 1.32 7.08
CA ALA A 159 16.19 0.00 6.49
C ALA A 159 16.62 -1.05 7.53
N GLY A 160 15.86 -2.15 7.60
CA GLY A 160 16.23 -3.45 8.14
C GLY A 160 15.46 -4.54 7.40
N ALA A 161 16.08 -5.71 7.16
CA ALA A 161 15.51 -6.78 6.34
C ALA A 161 14.14 -7.25 6.89
N GLU A 162 13.06 -6.95 6.17
CA GLU A 162 11.64 -7.23 6.48
C GLU A 162 11.01 -6.34 7.58
N LEU A 163 10.59 -5.10 7.24
CA LEU A 163 9.91 -4.15 8.15
C LEU A 163 8.74 -4.81 8.88
N ARG A 164 8.97 -5.15 10.15
CA ARG A 164 7.97 -5.75 11.01
C ARG A 164 7.00 -4.65 11.39
N ASN A 165 5.70 -4.91 11.31
CA ASN A 165 4.69 -4.06 11.94
C ASN A 165 4.74 -4.19 13.48
N ALA A 166 5.94 -4.32 14.03
CA ALA A 166 6.24 -4.56 15.43
C ALA A 166 6.70 -3.26 16.09
N GLY A 167 6.61 -3.21 17.42
CA GLY A 167 6.88 -2.01 18.19
C GLY A 167 5.84 -0.93 17.96
N TYR A 168 6.31 0.30 17.73
CA TYR A 168 5.50 1.52 17.63
C TYR A 168 5.89 2.30 16.38
N SER A 169 5.59 1.78 15.19
CA SER A 169 5.90 2.46 13.94
C SER A 169 5.15 3.79 13.80
N ASP A 170 5.87 4.88 13.57
CA ASP A 170 5.36 6.26 13.48
C ASP A 170 4.38 6.49 12.32
N TRP A 171 4.43 5.64 11.28
CA TRP A 171 3.58 5.71 10.09
C TRP A 171 2.28 4.90 10.19
N ARG A 172 1.99 4.29 11.36
CA ARG A 172 0.76 3.54 11.60
C ARG A 172 0.10 3.93 12.92
N ILE A 173 -1.19 3.66 13.01
CA ILE A 173 -1.88 3.65 14.29
C ILE A 173 -1.52 2.34 15.01
N VAL A 174 -0.79 2.43 16.11
CA VAL A 174 -0.41 1.26 16.91
C VAL A 174 -1.27 1.18 18.15
N ARG A 175 -2.28 0.32 18.13
CA ARG A 175 -3.14 0.01 19.29
C ARG A 175 -2.65 -1.23 20.04
N PHE A 176 -2.09 -2.18 19.28
CA PHE A 176 -1.59 -3.45 19.78
C PHE A 176 -0.13 -3.63 19.33
N PRO A 177 0.84 -3.13 20.10
CA PRO A 177 2.24 -3.35 19.81
C PRO A 177 2.58 -4.84 20.00
N ILE A 178 3.47 -5.36 19.15
CA ILE A 178 4.07 -6.69 19.31
C ILE A 178 5.58 -6.53 19.36
N SER A 179 6.29 -7.36 20.13
CA SER A 179 7.76 -7.34 20.07
C SER A 179 8.26 -7.86 18.73
N VAL A 180 9.41 -7.36 18.34
CA VAL A 180 10.14 -7.72 17.13
C VAL A 180 10.37 -9.23 17.10
N GLU A 181 10.80 -9.83 18.21
CA GLU A 181 11.08 -11.26 18.38
C GLU A 181 9.81 -12.12 18.23
N GLN A 182 8.71 -11.69 18.84
CA GLN A 182 7.43 -12.42 18.76
C GLN A 182 6.87 -12.42 17.34
N GLU A 183 6.90 -11.29 16.65
CA GLU A 183 6.44 -11.17 15.26
C GLU A 183 7.25 -12.11 14.35
N GLN A 184 8.58 -12.09 14.49
CA GLN A 184 9.49 -12.96 13.77
C GLN A 184 9.24 -14.44 14.04
N PHE A 185 9.00 -14.80 15.30
CA PHE A 185 8.73 -16.17 15.69
C PHE A 185 7.48 -16.73 15.00
N VAL A 186 6.42 -15.92 14.85
CA VAL A 186 5.23 -16.33 14.11
C VAL A 186 5.51 -16.45 12.61
N ARG A 187 6.16 -15.45 12.00
CA ARG A 187 6.57 -15.50 10.57
C ARG A 187 7.41 -16.73 10.26
N TYR A 188 8.39 -17.05 11.10
CA TYR A 188 9.25 -18.22 10.93
C TYR A 188 8.46 -19.53 10.96
N ARG A 189 7.52 -19.68 11.91
CA ARG A 189 6.64 -20.86 11.97
C ARG A 189 5.74 -20.98 10.76
N PHE A 190 5.20 -19.85 10.29
CA PHE A 190 4.39 -19.82 9.08
C PHE A 190 5.19 -20.28 7.86
N TRP A 191 6.36 -19.70 7.62
CA TRP A 191 7.17 -20.04 6.45
C TRP A 191 7.75 -21.45 6.49
N ASN A 192 8.08 -21.98 7.68
CA ASN A 192 8.43 -23.38 7.82
C ASN A 192 7.27 -24.34 7.51
N ALA A 193 6.03 -23.92 7.76
CA ALA A 193 4.86 -24.74 7.52
C ALA A 193 4.35 -24.66 6.07
N ILE A 194 4.41 -23.48 5.47
CA ILE A 194 3.91 -23.18 4.12
C ILE A 194 4.98 -23.39 3.04
N GLY A 195 6.23 -23.03 3.33
CA GLY A 195 7.34 -23.06 2.39
C GLY A 195 7.61 -21.69 1.76
N TYR A 196 8.88 -21.25 1.80
CA TYR A 196 9.32 -19.95 1.25
C TYR A 196 9.13 -19.84 -0.27
N ASN A 197 9.15 -20.95 -0.99
CA ASN A 197 8.89 -21.02 -2.44
C ASN A 197 7.47 -20.57 -2.82
N HIS A 198 6.57 -20.39 -1.86
CA HIS A 198 5.21 -19.92 -2.09
C HIS A 198 5.03 -18.39 -1.92
N ALA A 199 6.09 -17.65 -1.57
CA ALA A 199 6.04 -16.19 -1.41
C ALA A 199 5.58 -15.48 -2.70
N ASP A 200 6.10 -15.91 -3.85
CA ASP A 200 5.74 -15.36 -5.17
C ASP A 200 4.33 -15.74 -5.60
N SER A 201 3.74 -16.77 -4.98
CA SER A 201 2.35 -17.18 -5.24
C SER A 201 1.31 -16.36 -4.48
N GLY A 202 1.72 -15.35 -3.70
CA GLY A 202 0.80 -14.49 -2.96
C GLY A 202 0.72 -14.78 -1.46
N TRP A 203 1.38 -15.83 -0.97
CA TRP A 203 1.42 -16.10 0.46
C TRP A 203 2.22 -15.04 1.22
N TRP A 204 1.72 -14.63 2.37
CA TRP A 204 2.40 -13.69 3.27
C TRP A 204 1.79 -13.80 4.67
N ILE A 205 2.52 -13.35 5.69
CA ILE A 205 1.97 -13.15 7.03
C ILE A 205 2.62 -11.94 7.67
N ALA A 206 1.84 -11.12 8.35
CA ALA A 206 2.35 -10.01 9.14
C ALA A 206 1.39 -9.64 10.26
N TRP A 207 1.91 -9.02 11.31
CA TRP A 207 1.10 -8.42 12.37
C TRP A 207 0.36 -7.18 11.87
N VAL A 208 -0.87 -6.97 12.34
CA VAL A 208 -1.69 -5.78 12.09
C VAL A 208 -1.89 -5.02 13.41
N PRO A 209 -1.10 -3.95 13.66
CA PRO A 209 -1.08 -3.26 14.95
C PRO A 209 -2.36 -2.45 15.25
N GLU A 210 -3.20 -2.20 14.25
CA GLU A 210 -4.51 -1.55 14.42
C GLU A 210 -5.54 -2.49 15.08
N THR A 211 -5.45 -3.79 14.81
CA THR A 211 -6.46 -4.79 15.23
C THR A 211 -5.93 -5.83 16.22
N GLY A 212 -4.60 -5.96 16.34
CA GLY A 212 -4.00 -6.95 17.23
C GLY A 212 -4.10 -8.37 16.69
N ARG A 213 -4.01 -8.55 15.36
CA ARG A 213 -4.19 -9.83 14.67
C ARG A 213 -3.06 -10.04 13.67
N PHE A 214 -2.70 -11.30 13.41
CA PHE A 214 -1.88 -11.62 12.25
C PHE A 214 -2.76 -11.74 11.02
N GLU A 215 -2.45 -10.99 9.97
CA GLU A 215 -3.07 -11.17 8.66
C GLU A 215 -2.20 -12.12 7.84
N ILE A 216 -2.80 -13.22 7.39
CA ILE A 216 -2.22 -14.16 6.43
C ILE A 216 -2.80 -13.82 5.06
N ASN A 217 -1.95 -13.42 4.13
CA ASN A 217 -2.36 -13.31 2.74
C ASN A 217 -2.23 -14.67 2.04
N ALA A 218 -3.23 -15.01 1.24
CA ALA A 218 -3.29 -16.27 0.50
C ALA A 218 -3.75 -16.05 -0.96
N PRO A 219 -3.31 -16.88 -1.92
CA PRO A 219 -3.80 -16.80 -3.30
C PRO A 219 -5.32 -16.96 -3.37
N VAL A 220 -5.98 -16.31 -4.33
CA VAL A 220 -7.42 -16.56 -4.57
C VAL A 220 -7.62 -18.04 -4.94
N GLY A 221 -8.61 -18.68 -4.32
CA GLY A 221 -8.90 -20.10 -4.57
C GLY A 221 -7.89 -21.09 -4.00
N PHE A 222 -6.99 -20.66 -3.09
CA PHE A 222 -6.09 -21.58 -2.40
C PHE A 222 -6.85 -22.68 -1.66
N ASN A 223 -6.20 -23.83 -1.43
CA ASN A 223 -6.79 -24.90 -0.64
C ASN A 223 -6.60 -24.59 0.86
N PRO A 224 -7.65 -24.41 1.67
CA PRO A 224 -7.54 -24.15 3.11
C PRO A 224 -6.73 -25.21 3.87
N GLN A 225 -6.66 -26.44 3.35
CA GLN A 225 -5.83 -27.50 3.94
C GLN A 225 -4.34 -27.17 3.94
N GLN A 226 -3.86 -26.29 3.05
CA GLN A 226 -2.46 -25.85 3.03
C GLN A 226 -2.05 -25.18 4.35
N LEU A 227 -3.00 -24.50 5.02
CA LEU A 227 -2.76 -23.87 6.32
C LEU A 227 -2.77 -24.86 7.49
N GLN A 228 -3.20 -26.12 7.31
CA GLN A 228 -3.34 -27.07 8.42
C GLN A 228 -2.02 -27.35 9.15
N ARG A 229 -0.90 -27.38 8.41
CA ARG A 229 0.43 -27.54 9.03
C ARG A 229 0.77 -26.35 9.91
N PHE A 230 0.51 -25.13 9.41
CA PHE A 230 0.73 -23.91 10.18
C PHE A 230 -0.13 -23.88 11.43
N TRP A 231 -1.42 -24.23 11.30
CA TRP A 231 -2.35 -24.24 12.42
C TRP A 231 -1.99 -25.18 13.57
N ARG A 232 -1.22 -26.24 13.32
CA ARG A 232 -0.72 -27.14 14.39
C ARG A 232 0.41 -26.52 15.20
N VAL A 233 1.09 -25.51 14.65
CA VAL A 233 2.27 -24.88 15.26
C VAL A 233 2.07 -23.38 15.54
N ALA A 234 0.96 -22.80 15.08
CA ALA A 234 0.60 -21.40 15.27
C ALA A 234 0.45 -21.10 16.77
N PRO A 235 1.12 -20.06 17.30
CA PRO A 235 0.99 -19.72 18.71
C PRO A 235 -0.44 -19.30 19.07
N SER A 236 -1.04 -20.00 20.03
CA SER A 236 -2.47 -19.87 20.35
C SER A 236 -2.84 -18.58 21.08
N GLN A 237 -1.84 -17.79 21.54
CA GLN A 237 -2.08 -16.49 22.17
C GLN A 237 -2.44 -15.38 21.16
N TYR A 238 -2.30 -15.63 19.86
CA TYR A 238 -2.64 -14.67 18.82
C TYR A 238 -3.87 -15.10 18.04
N HIS A 239 -4.53 -14.11 17.47
CA HIS A 239 -5.60 -14.32 16.49
C HIS A 239 -5.09 -14.10 15.07
N TYR A 240 -5.77 -14.74 14.12
CA TYR A 240 -5.37 -14.78 12.72
C TYR A 240 -6.54 -14.46 11.81
N ASP A 241 -6.31 -13.60 10.83
CA ASP A 241 -7.22 -13.36 9.71
C ASP A 241 -6.57 -13.88 8.44
N VAL A 242 -7.27 -14.73 7.70
CA VAL A 242 -6.83 -15.18 6.38
C VAL A 242 -7.57 -14.34 5.35
N VAL A 243 -6.81 -13.60 4.56
CA VAL A 243 -7.31 -12.66 3.55
C VAL A 243 -6.72 -13.07 2.22
N THR A 244 -7.54 -13.26 1.19
CA THR A 244 -7.00 -13.54 -0.15
C THR A 244 -6.28 -12.31 -0.71
N ILE A 245 -5.40 -12.50 -1.70
CA ILE A 245 -4.60 -11.41 -2.29
C ILE A 245 -5.45 -10.26 -2.89
N ASP A 246 -6.73 -10.51 -3.16
CA ASP A 246 -7.69 -9.49 -3.60
C ASP A 246 -8.32 -8.70 -2.44
N GLY A 247 -8.00 -9.02 -1.18
CA GLY A 247 -8.53 -8.37 0.01
C GLY A 247 -9.77 -9.04 0.62
N THR A 248 -10.26 -10.17 0.09
CA THR A 248 -11.42 -10.87 0.68
C THR A 248 -11.03 -11.59 1.97
N LEU A 249 -11.71 -11.31 3.08
CA LEU A 249 -11.57 -12.10 4.31
C LEU A 249 -12.24 -13.47 4.13
N VAL A 250 -11.49 -14.56 4.31
CA VAL A 250 -12.00 -15.93 4.10
C VAL A 250 -12.08 -16.75 5.38
N GLN A 251 -11.26 -16.43 6.39
CA GLN A 251 -11.24 -17.16 7.65
C GLN A 251 -10.75 -16.25 8.78
N GLN A 252 -11.38 -16.38 9.95
CA GLN A 252 -10.87 -15.84 11.20
C GLN A 252 -10.63 -16.98 12.18
N ARG A 253 -9.53 -16.90 12.94
CA ARG A 253 -9.15 -17.87 13.96
C ARG A 253 -8.59 -17.17 15.19
#